data_AF-A0A093J2C2-F1
#
_entry.id   AF-A0A093J2C2-F1
#
_cell.length_a   1.000
_cell.length_b   1.000
_cell.length_c   1.000
_cell.angle_alpha   90.00
_cell.angle_beta   90.00
_cell.angle_gamma   90.00
#
_symmetry.space_group_name_H-M   'P 1'
#
loop_
_entity.id
_entity.type
_entity.pdbx_description
1 polymer ?
#
loop_
_entity_poly.entity_id
_entity_poly.type
_entity_poly.pdbx_seq_one_letter_code
_entity_poly.pdbx_strand_id
1 'polypeptide(L)'
;MDLVLDAADRHILTPYVYPAGWPEGEPCRQLLSLFVITNLGALTLYLLFGTLSYHFIFDHELKKHPQFLENQVRREITYALRSLPWISVPTVALFFAEVRGYSKLYDNIEDSPYGVFLSMLPFLSFTDMGIYWIHRALHHKLLYK
;
A
#
# COMPACT_ATOMS: atom_id res chain seq x y z
N MET A 1 -9.90 0.02 5.59
CA MET A 1 -8.86 0.92 6.15
C MET A 1 -9.42 1.81 7.24
N ASP A 2 -10.69 2.19 7.12
CA ASP A 2 -11.56 2.65 8.21
C ASP A 2 -11.31 2.00 9.58
N LEU A 3 -11.34 0.66 9.70
CA LEU A 3 -11.14 -0.03 10.97
C LEU A 3 -9.74 0.19 11.55
N VAL A 4 -8.73 0.17 10.69
CA VAL A 4 -7.33 0.39 11.10
C VAL A 4 -7.12 1.84 11.52
N LEU A 5 -7.71 2.79 10.79
CA LEU A 5 -7.65 4.21 11.11
C LEU A 5 -8.37 4.52 12.42
N ASP A 6 -9.58 3.98 12.64
CA ASP A 6 -10.33 4.14 13.90
C ASP A 6 -9.56 3.58 15.09
N ALA A 7 -9.00 2.37 14.94
CA ALA A 7 -8.16 1.77 15.98
C ALA A 7 -6.91 2.62 16.26
N ALA A 8 -6.25 3.13 15.21
CA ALA A 8 -5.09 3.99 15.36
C ALA A 8 -5.45 5.31 16.04
N ASP A 9 -6.56 5.96 15.65
CA ASP A 9 -7.05 7.19 16.26
C ASP A 9 -7.39 6.98 17.74
N ARG A 10 -8.15 5.94 18.06
CA ARG A 10 -8.57 5.64 19.45
C ARG A 10 -7.39 5.33 20.38
N HIS A 11 -6.40 4.57 19.92
CA HIS A 11 -5.36 4.05 20.81
C HIS A 11 -4.05 4.82 20.77
N ILE A 12 -3.75 5.51 19.66
CA ILE A 12 -2.42 6.11 19.43
C ILE A 12 -2.53 7.57 19.00
N LEU A 13 -3.23 7.86 17.90
CA LEU A 13 -3.12 9.16 17.23
C LEU A 13 -3.84 10.27 17.98
N THR A 14 -5.10 10.09 18.41
CA THR A 14 -5.82 11.09 19.21
C THR A 14 -5.20 11.32 20.60
N PRO A 15 -4.83 10.27 21.38
CA PRO A 15 -4.31 10.49 22.73
C PRO A 15 -2.87 11.03 22.78
N TYR A 16 -2.02 10.71 21.80
CA TYR A 16 -0.57 10.97 21.91
C TYR A 16 0.06 11.76 20.76
N VAL A 17 -0.58 11.85 19.58
CA VAL A 17 0.04 12.43 18.39
C VAL A 17 -0.59 13.76 18.00
N TYR A 18 -1.92 13.79 17.85
CA TYR A 18 -2.65 14.98 17.41
C TYR A 18 -3.15 15.80 18.61
N PRO A 19 -3.17 17.14 18.49
CA PRO A 19 -3.74 18.00 19.52
C PRO A 19 -5.26 17.81 19.60
N ALA A 20 -5.83 17.98 20.80
CA ALA A 20 -7.28 17.84 21.05
C ALA A 20 -8.16 18.75 20.16
N GLY A 21 -7.60 19.85 19.63
CA GLY A 21 -8.30 20.76 18.72
C GLY A 21 -8.35 20.31 17.25
N TRP A 22 -7.75 19.18 16.87
CA TRP A 22 -7.73 18.68 15.50
C TRP A 22 -8.65 17.45 15.34
N PRO A 23 -9.87 17.60 14.82
CA PRO A 23 -10.86 16.52 14.81
C PRO A 23 -10.48 15.34 13.90
N GLU A 24 -10.86 14.13 14.29
CA GLU A 24 -10.63 12.86 13.55
C GLU A 24 -11.22 12.86 12.13
N GLY A 25 -12.34 13.56 11.93
CA GLY A 25 -13.00 13.67 10.63
C GLY A 25 -12.40 14.68 9.66
N GLU A 26 -11.35 15.41 10.07
CA GLU A 26 -10.73 16.44 9.23
C GLU A 26 -9.91 15.80 8.09
N PRO A 27 -10.13 16.19 6.82
CA PRO A 27 -9.49 15.54 5.67
C PRO A 27 -7.95 15.52 5.70
N CYS A 28 -7.29 16.62 6.10
CA CYS A 28 -5.83 16.67 6.13
C CYS A 28 -5.27 15.70 7.18
N ARG A 29 -5.89 15.62 8.37
CA ARG A 29 -5.55 14.63 9.40
C ARG A 29 -5.69 13.21 8.86
N GLN A 30 -6.83 12.89 8.24
CA GLN A 30 -7.08 11.56 7.70
C GLN A 30 -6.05 11.18 6.63
N LEU A 31 -5.75 12.07 5.68
CA LEU A 31 -4.76 11.84 4.65
C LEU A 31 -3.36 11.63 5.23
N LEU A 32 -2.95 12.43 6.22
CA LEU A 32 -1.66 12.30 6.89
C LEU A 32 -1.57 10.97 7.66
N SER A 33 -2.59 10.65 8.45
CA SER A 33 -2.66 9.40 9.21
C SER A 33 -2.60 8.18 8.30
N LEU A 34 -3.42 8.16 7.23
CA LEU A 34 -3.43 7.08 6.25
C LEU A 34 -2.06 6.96 5.57
N PHE A 35 -1.45 8.09 5.16
CA PHE A 35 -0.13 8.08 4.56
C PHE A 35 0.94 7.45 5.46
N VAL A 36 0.97 7.84 6.74
CA VAL A 36 1.93 7.31 7.72
C VAL A 36 1.66 5.83 8.00
N ILE A 37 0.42 5.46 8.32
CA ILE A 37 0.04 4.07 8.64
C ILE A 37 0.35 3.15 7.45
N THR A 38 -0.05 3.54 6.24
CA THR A 38 0.19 2.74 5.02
C THR A 38 1.68 2.55 4.76
N ASN A 39 2.50 3.59 4.89
CA ASN A 39 3.95 3.47 4.68
C ASN A 39 4.63 2.63 5.77
N LEU A 40 4.23 2.76 7.03
CA LEU A 40 4.76 1.93 8.12
C LEU A 40 4.36 0.46 7.96
N GLY A 41 3.13 0.19 7.55
CA GLY A 41 2.67 -1.16 7.23
C GLY A 41 3.46 -1.76 6.07
N ALA A 42 3.60 -1.02 4.96
CA ALA A 42 4.35 -1.46 3.80
C ALA A 42 5.83 -1.71 4.11
N LEU A 43 6.45 -0.81 4.90
CA LEU A 43 7.82 -0.97 5.39
C LEU A 43 7.98 -2.25 6.21
N THR A 44 7.05 -2.49 7.14
CA THR A 44 7.07 -3.66 8.03
C THR A 44 6.94 -4.94 7.22
N LEU A 45 5.97 -5.01 6.31
CA LEU A 45 5.77 -6.17 5.44
C LEU A 45 6.99 -6.43 4.56
N TYR A 46 7.52 -5.39 3.91
CA TYR A 46 8.68 -5.51 3.04
C TYR A 46 9.92 -5.99 3.78
N LEU A 47 10.26 -5.37 4.92
CA LEU A 47 11.46 -5.74 5.67
C LEU A 47 11.29 -7.10 6.36
N LEU A 48 10.12 -7.41 6.92
CA LEU A 48 9.87 -8.69 7.59
C LEU A 48 9.96 -9.84 6.58
N PHE A 49 9.11 -9.83 5.56
CA PHE A 49 9.07 -10.92 4.59
C PHE A 49 10.27 -10.93 3.66
N GLY A 50 10.84 -9.77 3.34
CA GLY A 50 12.10 -9.66 2.60
C GLY A 50 13.26 -10.28 3.36
N THR A 51 13.36 -10.03 4.68
CA THR A 51 14.41 -10.63 5.53
C THR A 51 14.21 -12.14 5.66
N LEU A 52 12.99 -12.60 5.90
CA LEU A 52 12.69 -14.04 5.97
C LEU A 52 13.02 -14.74 4.64
N SER A 53 12.59 -14.18 3.51
CA SER A 53 12.90 -14.72 2.19
C SER A 53 14.41 -14.75 1.93
N TYR A 54 15.11 -13.66 2.26
CA TYR A 54 16.55 -13.57 2.09
C TYR A 54 17.31 -14.65 2.89
N HIS A 55 16.89 -14.97 4.11
CA HIS A 55 17.57 -15.97 4.93
C HIS A 55 17.16 -17.42 4.65
N PHE A 56 15.87 -17.66 4.35
CA PHE A 56 15.32 -19.02 4.29
C PHE A 56 15.07 -19.53 2.86
N ILE A 57 14.93 -18.65 1.87
CA ILE A 57 14.50 -19.03 0.52
C ILE A 57 15.54 -18.64 -0.54
N PHE A 58 16.21 -17.51 -0.37
CA PHE A 58 17.11 -16.95 -1.38
C PHE A 58 18.40 -17.77 -1.55
N ASP A 59 18.69 -18.16 -2.80
CA ASP A 59 19.94 -18.82 -3.16
C ASP A 59 21.10 -17.80 -3.18
N HIS A 60 22.02 -17.96 -2.24
CA HIS A 60 23.16 -17.07 -2.09
C HIS A 60 24.24 -17.28 -3.16
N GLU A 61 24.23 -18.40 -3.91
CA GLU A 61 25.15 -18.64 -5.02
C GLU A 61 24.92 -17.64 -6.17
N LEU A 62 23.71 -17.09 -6.30
CA LEU A 62 23.37 -16.04 -7.28
C LEU A 62 24.26 -14.80 -7.15
N LYS A 63 24.83 -14.55 -5.95
CA LYS A 63 25.73 -13.41 -5.72
C LYS A 63 27.07 -13.53 -6.45
N LYS A 64 27.43 -14.72 -6.92
CA LYS A 64 28.65 -14.96 -7.70
C LYS A 64 28.45 -14.73 -9.20
N HIS A 65 27.20 -14.53 -9.64
CA HIS A 65 26.89 -14.32 -11.04
C HIS A 65 27.54 -13.02 -11.55
N PRO A 66 28.11 -12.98 -12.78
CA PRO A 66 28.82 -11.80 -13.30
C PRO A 66 27.93 -10.54 -13.43
N GLN A 67 26.61 -10.71 -13.47
CA GLN A 67 25.66 -9.59 -13.50
C GLN A 67 25.18 -9.15 -12.11
N PHE A 68 25.62 -9.82 -11.05
CA PHE A 68 25.28 -9.40 -9.69
C PHE A 68 26.01 -8.10 -9.35
N LEU A 69 25.26 -7.05 -9.08
CA LEU A 69 25.80 -5.72 -8.89
C LEU A 69 26.48 -5.58 -7.53
N GLU A 70 27.46 -4.67 -7.46
CA GLU A 70 28.09 -4.35 -6.18
C GLU A 70 27.04 -3.79 -5.21
N ASN A 71 27.05 -4.31 -3.98
CA ASN A 71 26.10 -3.95 -2.92
C ASN A 71 24.62 -4.09 -3.33
N GLN A 72 24.30 -4.99 -4.28
CA GLN A 72 22.96 -5.13 -4.86
C GLN A 72 21.84 -5.23 -3.81
N VAL A 73 22.01 -6.06 -2.78
CA VAL A 73 21.00 -6.20 -1.70
C VAL A 73 20.71 -4.87 -1.01
N ARG A 74 21.75 -4.11 -0.66
CA ARG A 74 21.60 -2.78 -0.04
C ARG A 74 20.93 -1.80 -0.99
N ARG A 75 21.26 -1.86 -2.28
CA ARG A 75 20.67 -1.00 -3.31
C ARG A 75 19.18 -1.29 -3.47
N GLU A 76 18.79 -2.55 -3.56
CA GLU A 76 17.39 -2.97 -3.66
C GLU A 76 16.57 -2.49 -2.47
N ILE A 77 17.07 -2.70 -1.24
CA ILE A 77 16.42 -2.18 -0.04
C ILE A 77 16.30 -0.65 -0.12
N THR A 78 17.39 0.05 -0.46
CA THR A 78 17.37 1.52 -0.54
C THR A 78 16.36 2.03 -1.57
N TYR A 79 16.29 1.40 -2.75
CA TYR A 79 15.33 1.78 -3.78
C TYR A 79 13.90 1.51 -3.35
N ALA A 80 13.62 0.36 -2.73
CA ALA A 80 12.31 0.04 -2.18
C ALA A 80 11.88 1.07 -1.12
N LEU A 81 12.75 1.36 -0.15
CA LEU A 81 12.44 2.33 0.91
C LEU A 81 12.20 3.75 0.37
N ARG A 82 12.92 4.15 -0.68
CA ARG A 82 12.72 5.45 -1.32
C ARG A 82 11.48 5.51 -2.19
N SER A 83 11.06 4.40 -2.78
CA SER A 83 9.90 4.35 -3.68
C SER A 83 8.58 4.22 -2.91
N LEU A 84 8.57 3.56 -1.75
CA LEU A 84 7.38 3.32 -0.92
C LEU A 84 6.51 4.58 -0.72
N PRO A 85 7.04 5.74 -0.30
CA PRO A 85 6.24 6.95 -0.12
C PRO A 85 5.55 7.39 -1.41
N TRP A 86 6.24 7.33 -2.55
CA TRP A 86 5.71 7.77 -3.83
C TRP A 86 4.62 6.86 -4.35
N ILE A 87 4.83 5.54 -4.29
CA ILE A 87 3.85 4.57 -4.78
C ILE A 87 2.63 4.50 -3.85
N SER A 88 2.77 4.88 -2.57
CA SER A 88 1.67 4.88 -1.62
C SER A 88 0.65 6.01 -1.86
N VAL A 89 1.01 7.10 -2.54
CA VAL A 89 0.12 8.25 -2.79
C VAL A 89 -1.21 7.84 -3.45
N PRO A 90 -1.24 7.14 -4.60
CA PRO A 90 -2.49 6.71 -5.20
C PRO A 90 -3.28 5.74 -4.30
N THR A 91 -2.59 4.87 -3.56
CA THR A 91 -3.24 3.95 -2.61
C THR A 91 -3.90 4.70 -1.46
N VAL A 92 -3.23 5.70 -0.90
CA VAL A 92 -3.77 6.56 0.17
C VAL A 92 -4.96 7.37 -0.34
N ALA A 93 -4.94 7.83 -1.60
CA ALA A 93 -6.11 8.49 -2.20
C ALA A 93 -7.33 7.56 -2.28
N LEU A 94 -7.12 6.28 -2.64
CA LEU A 94 -8.19 5.27 -2.63
C LEU A 94 -8.69 4.96 -1.22
N PHE A 95 -7.79 4.79 -0.25
CA PHE A 95 -8.15 4.59 1.16
C PHE A 95 -8.88 5.79 1.76
N PHE A 96 -8.51 6.99 1.36
CA PHE A 96 -9.23 8.18 1.78
C PHE A 96 -10.66 8.15 1.21
N ALA A 97 -10.82 7.87 -0.09
CA ALA A 97 -12.15 7.71 -0.69
C ALA A 97 -12.98 6.61 0.01
N GLU A 98 -12.35 5.49 0.38
CA GLU A 98 -12.95 4.41 1.16
C GLU A 98 -13.46 4.90 2.53
N VAL A 99 -12.61 5.58 3.31
CA VAL A 99 -12.98 6.14 4.63
C VAL A 99 -14.08 7.20 4.52
N ARG A 100 -14.20 7.86 3.36
CA ARG A 100 -15.30 8.79 3.05
C ARG A 100 -16.59 8.11 2.58
N GLY A 101 -16.63 6.78 2.54
CA GLY A 101 -17.81 5.98 2.19
C GLY A 101 -17.99 5.72 0.70
N TYR A 102 -16.98 6.02 -0.15
CA TYR A 102 -17.09 5.82 -1.59
C TYR A 102 -16.74 4.39 -2.05
N SER A 103 -16.23 3.53 -1.15
CA SER A 103 -15.81 2.16 -1.49
C SER A 103 -16.97 1.22 -1.78
N LYS A 104 -18.17 1.50 -1.26
CA LYS A 104 -19.34 0.59 -1.30
C LYS A 104 -18.98 -0.82 -0.83
N LEU A 105 -18.16 -0.92 0.23
CA LEU A 105 -17.92 -2.17 0.94
C LEU A 105 -19.10 -2.44 1.86
N TYR A 106 -19.46 -3.72 1.99
CA TYR A 106 -20.60 -4.16 2.78
C TYR A 106 -20.15 -5.24 3.76
N ASP A 107 -20.68 -5.19 4.98
CA ASP A 107 -20.40 -6.20 6.00
C ASP A 107 -21.12 -7.52 5.71
N ASN A 108 -22.29 -7.46 5.07
CA ASN A 108 -23.07 -8.64 4.68
C ASN A 108 -23.20 -8.74 3.16
N ILE A 109 -23.28 -9.99 2.68
CA ILE A 109 -23.47 -10.30 1.26
C ILE A 109 -24.83 -9.77 0.75
N GLU A 110 -25.85 -9.81 1.59
CA GLU A 110 -27.23 -9.41 1.28
C GLU A 110 -27.36 -7.91 1.00
N ASP A 111 -26.45 -7.11 1.53
CA ASP A 111 -26.44 -5.65 1.35
C ASP A 111 -25.91 -5.24 -0.04
N SER A 112 -25.30 -6.17 -0.79
CA SER A 112 -24.79 -5.90 -2.13
C SER A 112 -25.93 -5.84 -3.16
N PRO A 113 -26.18 -4.68 -3.81
CA PRO A 113 -27.27 -4.53 -4.78
C PRO A 113 -27.09 -5.38 -6.05
N TYR A 114 -25.88 -5.87 -6.29
CA TYR A 114 -25.50 -6.63 -7.49
C TYR A 114 -25.14 -8.09 -7.17
N GLY A 115 -25.10 -8.47 -5.89
CA GLY A 115 -24.55 -9.73 -5.43
C GLY A 115 -23.03 -9.83 -5.58
N VAL A 116 -22.41 -10.72 -4.81
CA VAL A 116 -20.94 -10.87 -4.75
C VAL A 116 -20.36 -11.21 -6.13
N PHE A 117 -21.00 -12.10 -6.88
CA PHE A 117 -20.46 -12.54 -8.17
C PHE A 117 -20.32 -11.40 -9.19
N LEU A 118 -21.32 -10.52 -9.31
CA LEU A 118 -21.26 -9.39 -10.24
C LEU A 118 -20.26 -8.33 -9.77
N SER A 119 -20.06 -8.17 -8.46
CA SER A 119 -19.04 -7.28 -7.89
C SER A 119 -17.60 -7.74 -8.15
N MET A 120 -17.37 -9.04 -8.41
CA MET A 120 -16.05 -9.57 -8.75
C MET A 120 -15.57 -9.08 -10.13
N LEU A 121 -16.47 -8.87 -11.10
CA LEU A 121 -16.09 -8.43 -12.44
C LEU A 121 -15.39 -7.06 -12.46
N PRO A 122 -15.95 -5.98 -11.89
CA PRO A 122 -15.25 -4.70 -11.82
C PRO A 122 -14.02 -4.76 -10.93
N PHE A 123 -14.03 -5.58 -9.87
CA PHE A 123 -12.85 -5.83 -9.05
C PHE A 123 -11.69 -6.38 -9.89
N LEU A 124 -11.89 -7.51 -10.57
CA LEU A 124 -10.87 -8.13 -11.44
C LEU A 124 -10.44 -7.21 -12.58
N SER A 125 -11.39 -6.49 -13.18
CA SER A 125 -11.07 -5.53 -14.25
C SER A 125 -10.14 -4.43 -13.74
N PHE A 126 -10.39 -3.93 -12.52
CA PHE A 126 -9.55 -2.89 -11.92
C PHE A 126 -8.21 -3.43 -11.42
N THR A 127 -8.20 -4.54 -10.68
CA THR A 127 -6.97 -5.09 -10.08
C THR A 127 -6.07 -5.69 -11.14
N ASP A 128 -6.59 -6.51 -12.05
CA ASP A 128 -5.73 -7.29 -12.94
C ASP A 128 -5.45 -6.52 -14.23
N MET A 129 -6.49 -5.93 -14.85
CA MET A 129 -6.30 -5.17 -16.09
C MET A 129 -5.74 -3.77 -15.80
N GLY A 130 -6.21 -3.09 -14.75
CA GLY A 130 -5.72 -1.75 -14.39
C GLY A 130 -4.24 -1.76 -14.02
N ILE A 131 -3.79 -2.70 -13.17
CA ILE A 131 -2.37 -2.85 -12.83
C ILE A 131 -1.56 -3.22 -14.07
N TYR A 132 -2.07 -4.08 -14.95
CA TYR A 132 -1.40 -4.40 -16.22
C TYR A 132 -1.14 -3.14 -17.06
N TRP A 133 -2.14 -2.27 -17.22
CA TRP A 133 -1.98 -1.03 -18.00
C TRP A 133 -1.00 -0.06 -17.36
N ILE A 134 -1.04 0.10 -16.03
CA ILE A 134 -0.07 0.93 -15.29
C ILE A 134 1.34 0.38 -15.48
N HIS A 135 1.54 -0.92 -15.29
CA HIS A 135 2.83 -1.57 -15.48
C HIS A 135 3.33 -1.42 -16.92
N ARG A 136 2.47 -1.65 -17.92
CA ARG A 136 2.81 -1.46 -19.33
C ARG A 136 3.19 -0.01 -19.64
N ALA A 137 2.49 0.96 -19.05
CA ALA A 137 2.82 2.38 -19.20
C ALA A 137 4.20 2.69 -18.58
N LEU A 138 4.54 2.11 -17.43
CA LEU A 138 5.84 2.28 -16.79
C LEU A 138 7.01 1.74 -17.62
N HIS A 139 6.79 0.74 -18.49
CA HIS A 139 7.79 0.26 -19.47
C HIS A 139 7.82 1.08 -20.77
N HIS A 140 6.95 2.08 -20.91
CA HIS A 140 6.98 2.94 -22.08
C HIS A 140 8.29 3.74 -22.11
N LYS A 141 8.91 3.86 -23.29
CA LYS A 141 10.23 4.48 -23.49
C LYS A 141 10.37 5.92 -22.97
N LEU A 142 9.24 6.62 -22.77
CA LEU A 142 9.21 7.97 -22.22
C LEU A 142 9.39 8.00 -20.69
N LEU A 143 8.99 6.94 -20.01
CA LEU A 143 9.01 6.81 -18.55
C LEU A 143 10.15 5.90 -18.09
N TYR A 144 10.40 4.79 -18.79
CA TYR A 144 11.53 3.90 -18.54
C TYR A 144 12.76 4.37 -19.32
N LYS A 145 13.78 4.83 -18.60
CA LYS A 145 15.09 5.23 -19.15
C LYS A 145 16.19 4.33 -18.63
#